data_AF-A0A4R2CAF9-F1
#
_entry.id   AF-A0A4R2CAF9-F1
#
_cell.length_a   1.000
_cell.length_b   1.000
_cell.length_c   1.000
_cell.angle_alpha   90.00
_cell.angle_beta   90.00
_cell.angle_gamma   90.00
#
_symmetry.space_group_name_H-M   'P 1'
#
loop_
_entity.id
_entity.type
_entity.pdbx_description
1 polymer ?
#
loop_
_entity_poly.entity_id
_entity_poly.type
_entity_poly.pdbx_seq_one_letter_code
_entity_poly.pdbx_strand_id
1 'polypeptide(L)'
;MHGKIRWFVAGTVMVLAVIVGALLLAGGGTAGDAISDTPPATIEKIDDGGAHSRLTLAARAAERLGIVTTAIRAADPAVVKRLPAATVVPYSALLYDAAGKTYVYTNPESTVYVREQVTVDSIDRDAVILSASPRSGTAVVSVGAIELYGLEFGIGK
;
A
#
# COMPACT_ATOMS: atom_id res chain seq x y z
N MET A 1 -0.09 31.92 64.45
CA MET A 1 -0.16 30.47 64.68
C MET A 1 0.84 29.84 63.72
N HIS A 2 2.12 29.77 64.11
CA HIS A 2 2.78 28.61 64.75
C HIS A 2 2.81 27.37 63.85
N GLY A 3 3.98 27.09 63.27
CA GLY A 3 4.29 25.85 62.56
C GLY A 3 5.68 25.85 61.93
N LYS A 4 6.72 25.92 62.78
CA LYS A 4 8.13 25.78 62.39
C LYS A 4 8.51 24.30 62.39
N ILE A 5 9.16 23.80 61.34
CA ILE A 5 10.01 22.60 61.42
C ILE A 5 11.35 22.94 60.76
N ARG A 6 12.41 22.79 61.55
CA ARG A 6 13.83 22.95 61.19
C ARG A 6 14.54 21.61 61.47
N TRP A 7 15.76 21.49 60.93
CA TRP A 7 16.82 20.47 61.14
C TRP A 7 16.83 19.39 60.05
N PHE A 8 17.91 19.13 59.30
CA PHE A 8 19.35 19.02 59.61
C PHE A 8 20.21 19.63 58.46
N VAL A 9 21.13 20.58 58.67
CA VAL A 9 22.57 20.45 58.99
C VAL A 9 23.40 19.53 58.06
N ALA A 10 24.21 20.22 57.24
CA ALA A 10 25.59 19.94 56.80
C ALA A 10 25.93 18.64 56.06
N GLY A 11 26.22 18.79 54.77
CA GLY A 11 27.09 17.91 54.00
C GLY A 11 27.94 18.75 53.05
N THR A 12 29.19 18.94 53.43
CA THR A 12 30.18 19.84 52.85
C THR A 12 30.56 19.46 51.41
N VAL A 13 30.69 20.50 50.60
CA VAL A 13 31.36 20.63 49.29
C VAL A 13 32.41 19.55 49.00
N MET A 14 32.24 18.83 47.89
CA MET A 14 33.35 18.23 47.13
C MET A 14 33.15 18.55 45.64
N VAL A 15 34.01 19.46 45.16
CA VAL A 15 34.12 19.90 43.76
C VAL A 15 34.79 18.80 42.95
N LEU A 16 34.22 18.39 41.80
CA LEU A 16 35.01 17.83 40.70
C LEU A 16 34.30 17.89 39.33
N ALA A 17 34.95 18.61 38.41
CA ALA A 17 35.03 18.40 36.96
C ALA A 17 33.81 18.66 36.04
N VAL A 18 33.78 19.88 35.52
CA VAL A 18 33.61 20.28 34.10
C VAL A 18 33.46 19.13 33.08
N ILE A 19 32.31 19.07 32.40
CA ILE A 19 32.21 18.66 30.99
C ILE A 19 31.23 19.62 30.29
N VAL A 20 31.76 20.74 29.80
CA VAL A 20 31.20 21.48 28.68
C VAL A 20 31.96 20.97 27.45
N GLY A 21 31.26 20.27 26.54
CA GLY A 21 31.84 19.69 25.34
C GLY A 21 30.90 19.78 24.16
N ALA A 22 30.99 20.91 23.44
CA ALA A 22 30.74 21.10 22.01
C ALA A 22 29.54 20.37 21.36
N LEU A 23 28.39 21.06 21.30
CA LEU A 23 27.32 20.75 20.35
C LEU A 23 27.49 21.63 19.10
N LEU A 24 28.39 21.22 18.20
CA LEU A 24 28.54 21.83 16.87
C LEU A 24 28.98 20.80 15.84
N LEU A 25 28.16 20.66 14.78
CA LEU A 25 28.47 20.14 13.44
C LEU A 25 28.75 18.63 13.27
N ALA A 26 27.68 17.87 13.04
CA ALA A 26 27.63 16.78 12.08
C ALA A 26 26.32 16.96 11.27
N GLY A 27 26.33 17.42 10.03
CA GLY A 27 27.00 16.73 8.93
C GLY A 27 26.14 15.60 8.34
N GLY A 28 24.81 15.66 8.45
CA GLY A 28 23.91 14.77 7.72
C GLY A 28 23.56 15.35 6.37
N GLY A 29 24.44 15.22 5.39
CA GLY A 29 24.11 15.53 4.01
C GLY A 29 22.88 14.72 3.60
N THR A 30 21.80 15.40 3.23
CA THR A 30 20.75 14.78 2.42
C THR A 30 21.44 14.37 1.12
N ALA A 31 21.82 13.10 1.00
CA ALA A 31 22.13 12.52 -0.28
C ALA A 31 20.89 12.76 -1.15
N GLY A 32 20.97 13.81 -1.98
CA GLY A 32 20.03 14.00 -3.06
C GLY A 32 20.01 12.69 -3.80
N ASP A 33 18.83 12.09 -3.87
CA ASP A 33 18.59 10.80 -4.50
C ASP A 33 19.26 10.85 -5.87
N ALA A 34 20.30 10.03 -6.06
CA ALA A 34 20.93 9.93 -7.36
C ALA A 34 19.81 9.56 -8.33
N ILE A 35 19.63 10.37 -9.39
CA ILE A 35 18.67 10.06 -10.46
C ILE A 35 19.13 8.71 -11.03
N SER A 36 18.47 7.66 -10.58
CA SER A 36 18.74 6.31 -11.03
C SER A 36 18.12 6.23 -12.42
N ASP A 37 18.91 5.88 -13.44
CA ASP A 37 18.45 5.77 -14.84
C ASP A 37 17.49 4.57 -15.06
N THR A 38 17.01 3.96 -13.98
CA THR A 38 16.02 2.90 -14.01
C THR A 38 14.63 3.52 -14.25
N PRO A 39 13.90 3.07 -15.28
CA PRO A 39 12.56 3.58 -15.53
C PRO A 39 11.65 3.32 -14.31
N PRO A 40 10.79 4.27 -13.93
CA PRO A 40 9.94 4.15 -12.74
C PRO A 40 8.87 3.05 -12.87
N ALA A 41 8.52 2.68 -14.10
CA ALA A 41 7.60 1.61 -14.41
C ALA A 41 7.94 0.97 -15.77
N THR A 42 7.73 -0.33 -15.90
CA THR A 42 7.71 -1.04 -17.18
C THR A 42 6.37 -1.74 -17.37
N ILE A 43 5.97 -1.88 -18.63
CA ILE A 43 4.71 -2.50 -19.03
C ILE A 43 5.02 -3.56 -20.08
N GLU A 44 4.71 -4.80 -19.76
CA GLU A 44 4.89 -5.96 -20.65
C GLU A 44 3.52 -6.55 -20.97
N LYS A 45 3.25 -6.83 -22.25
CA LYS A 45 2.05 -7.59 -22.60
C LYS A 45 2.21 -9.05 -22.15
N ILE A 46 1.11 -9.63 -21.67
CA ILE A 46 1.07 -11.06 -21.35
C ILE A 46 0.49 -11.79 -22.57
N ASP A 47 1.28 -12.69 -23.16
CA ASP A 47 0.91 -13.45 -24.35
C ASP A 47 0.12 -14.71 -23.98
N ASP A 48 -1.05 -14.55 -23.38
CA ASP A 48 -1.97 -15.66 -23.03
C ASP A 48 -3.31 -15.61 -23.78
N GLY A 49 -3.40 -14.73 -24.78
CA GLY A 49 -4.63 -14.46 -25.53
C GLY A 49 -5.57 -13.47 -24.84
N GLY A 50 -5.25 -13.00 -23.63
CA GLY A 50 -5.95 -11.94 -22.94
C GLY A 50 -5.50 -10.54 -23.34
N ALA A 51 -6.34 -9.54 -23.05
CA ALA A 51 -6.03 -8.12 -23.26
C ALA A 51 -5.54 -7.46 -21.95
N HIS A 52 -4.50 -8.03 -21.33
CA HIS A 52 -3.94 -7.53 -20.08
C HIS A 52 -2.41 -7.49 -20.11
N SER A 53 -1.84 -6.63 -19.26
CA SER A 53 -0.42 -6.36 -19.19
C SER A 53 0.12 -6.63 -17.77
N ARG A 54 1.40 -7.00 -17.69
CA ARG A 54 2.20 -6.98 -16.46
C ARG A 54 2.82 -5.61 -16.30
N LEU A 55 2.51 -4.95 -15.20
CA LEU A 55 3.12 -3.69 -14.80
C LEU A 55 4.15 -3.99 -13.71
N THR A 56 5.38 -3.53 -13.89
CA THR A 56 6.43 -3.64 -12.87
C THR A 56 6.86 -2.24 -12.47
N LEU A 57 6.71 -1.90 -11.18
CA LEU A 57 7.12 -0.61 -10.65
C LEU A 57 8.48 -0.69 -9.98
N ALA A 58 9.30 0.35 -10.12
CA ALA A 58 10.41 0.54 -9.20
C ALA A 58 9.86 0.70 -7.76
N ALA A 59 10.55 0.14 -6.75
CA ALA A 59 10.06 0.16 -5.36
C ALA A 59 9.68 1.57 -4.87
N ARG A 60 10.52 2.58 -5.15
CA ARG A 60 10.23 3.98 -4.83
C ARG A 60 9.03 4.54 -5.60
N ALA A 61 8.77 4.08 -6.82
CA ALA A 61 7.58 4.50 -7.56
C ALA A 61 6.32 3.94 -6.91
N ALA A 62 6.31 2.66 -6.53
CA ALA A 62 5.19 2.05 -5.81
C ALA A 62 4.93 2.77 -4.46
N GLU A 63 5.99 3.12 -3.72
CA GLU A 63 5.90 3.88 -2.48
C GLU A 63 5.31 5.29 -2.70
N ARG A 64 5.82 6.03 -3.70
CA ARG A 64 5.33 7.37 -4.03
C ARG A 64 3.88 7.39 -4.49
N LEU A 65 3.45 6.35 -5.19
CA LEU A 65 2.05 6.17 -5.60
C LEU A 65 1.16 5.68 -4.44
N GLY A 66 1.75 5.30 -3.30
CA GLY A 66 1.00 4.83 -2.14
C GLY A 66 0.20 3.56 -2.43
N ILE A 67 0.73 2.67 -3.28
CA ILE A 67 0.02 1.44 -3.63
C ILE A 67 -0.15 0.57 -2.37
N VAL A 68 -1.39 0.24 -2.03
CA VAL A 68 -1.72 -0.67 -0.93
C VAL A 68 -2.44 -1.88 -1.50
N THR A 69 -2.08 -3.06 -1.02
CA THR A 69 -2.76 -4.31 -1.35
C THR A 69 -3.46 -4.89 -0.12
N THR A 70 -4.51 -5.66 -0.38
CA THR A 70 -5.19 -6.49 0.61
C THR A 70 -5.37 -7.89 0.06
N ALA A 71 -5.43 -8.90 0.93
CA ALA A 71 -5.81 -10.24 0.51
C ALA A 71 -7.32 -10.29 0.19
N ILE A 72 -7.67 -10.93 -0.92
CA ILE A 72 -9.04 -11.29 -1.27
C ILE A 72 -9.57 -12.31 -0.27
N ARG A 73 -10.81 -12.14 0.19
CA ARG A 73 -11.46 -13.07 1.12
C ARG A 73 -12.38 -14.02 0.37
N ALA A 74 -12.58 -15.22 0.89
CA ALA A 74 -13.73 -16.03 0.45
C ALA A 74 -15.02 -15.38 0.96
N ALA A 75 -16.08 -15.40 0.16
CA ALA A 75 -17.41 -15.04 0.64
C ALA A 75 -17.89 -16.08 1.66
N ASP A 76 -18.69 -15.64 2.63
CA ASP A 76 -19.30 -16.57 3.58
C ASP A 76 -20.34 -17.43 2.83
N PRO A 77 -20.16 -18.77 2.77
CA PRO A 77 -21.09 -19.66 2.06
C PRO A 77 -22.48 -19.69 2.70
N ALA A 78 -22.64 -19.28 3.96
CA ALA A 78 -23.94 -19.13 4.60
C ALA A 78 -24.71 -17.92 4.04
N VAL A 79 -23.99 -16.88 3.59
CA VAL A 79 -24.53 -15.65 2.99
C VAL A 79 -24.70 -15.82 1.47
N VAL A 80 -23.68 -16.31 0.77
CA VAL A 80 -23.65 -16.45 -0.69
C VAL A 80 -23.77 -17.91 -1.12
N LYS A 81 -24.94 -18.52 -0.87
CA LYS A 81 -25.18 -19.96 -1.13
C LYS A 81 -25.08 -20.36 -2.60
N ARG A 82 -25.44 -19.46 -3.51
CA ARG A 82 -25.52 -19.73 -4.96
C ARG A 82 -24.16 -19.74 -5.67
N LEU A 83 -23.12 -19.22 -5.02
CA LEU A 83 -21.76 -19.11 -5.55
C LEU A 83 -20.76 -19.61 -4.51
N PRO A 84 -20.52 -20.93 -4.41
CA PRO A 84 -19.65 -21.51 -3.37
C PRO A 84 -18.18 -21.10 -3.51
N ALA A 85 -17.79 -20.56 -4.67
CA ALA A 85 -16.45 -20.03 -4.93
C ALA A 85 -16.39 -18.50 -4.91
N ALA A 86 -17.46 -17.81 -4.48
CA ALA A 86 -17.48 -16.35 -4.47
C ALA A 86 -16.38 -15.78 -3.59
N THR A 87 -15.84 -14.65 -4.02
CA THR A 87 -14.80 -13.92 -3.29
C THR A 87 -15.25 -12.49 -3.01
N VAL A 88 -14.61 -11.88 -2.02
CA VAL A 88 -14.94 -10.53 -1.55
C VAL A 88 -13.70 -9.66 -1.62
N VAL A 89 -13.85 -8.52 -2.29
CA VAL A 89 -12.84 -7.46 -2.40
C VAL A 89 -13.43 -6.13 -1.90
N PRO A 90 -12.60 -5.20 -1.41
CA PRO A 90 -13.10 -3.85 -1.11
C PRO A 90 -13.53 -3.16 -2.40
N TYR A 91 -14.55 -2.30 -2.33
CA TYR A 91 -15.03 -1.53 -3.49
C TYR A 91 -13.93 -0.67 -4.12
N SER A 92 -12.97 -0.17 -3.32
CA SER A 92 -11.84 0.62 -3.81
C SER A 92 -10.87 -0.15 -4.72
N ALA A 93 -10.94 -1.49 -4.75
CA ALA A 93 -10.16 -2.32 -5.66
C ALA A 93 -10.82 -2.50 -7.03
N LEU A 94 -12.12 -2.21 -7.15
CA LEU A 94 -12.90 -2.42 -8.37
C LEU A 94 -12.75 -1.23 -9.32
N LEU A 95 -12.39 -1.53 -10.56
CA LEU A 95 -12.33 -0.56 -11.65
C LEU A 95 -13.37 -0.89 -12.72
N TYR A 96 -13.88 0.14 -13.37
CA TYR A 96 -14.70 0.03 -14.56
C TYR A 96 -13.95 0.62 -15.75
N ASP A 97 -13.94 -0.09 -16.89
CA ASP A 97 -13.50 0.51 -18.15
C ASP A 97 -14.62 1.34 -18.82
N ALA A 98 -14.30 1.98 -19.94
CA ALA A 98 -15.26 2.79 -20.69
C ALA A 98 -16.45 1.99 -21.27
N ALA A 99 -16.30 0.66 -21.41
CA ALA A 99 -17.36 -0.24 -21.86
C ALA A 99 -18.16 -0.83 -20.69
N GLY A 100 -17.87 -0.44 -19.44
CA GLY A 100 -18.51 -0.94 -18.23
C GLY A 100 -18.03 -2.32 -17.79
N LYS A 101 -16.95 -2.86 -18.37
CA LYS A 101 -16.33 -4.10 -17.88
C LYS A 101 -15.60 -3.83 -16.57
N THR A 102 -15.57 -4.84 -15.70
CA THR A 102 -14.99 -4.71 -14.36
C THR A 102 -13.64 -5.40 -14.24
N TYR A 103 -12.74 -4.75 -13.52
CA TYR A 103 -11.37 -5.20 -13.34
C TYR A 103 -10.89 -4.99 -11.91
N VAL A 104 -9.88 -5.76 -11.52
CA VAL A 104 -9.04 -5.50 -10.36
C VAL A 104 -7.57 -5.61 -10.77
N TYR A 105 -6.66 -5.03 -10.00
CA TYR A 105 -5.22 -5.31 -10.14
C TYR A 105 -4.79 -6.31 -9.09
N THR A 106 -4.32 -7.48 -9.51
CA THR A 106 -3.67 -8.44 -8.63
C THR A 106 -2.19 -8.09 -8.45
N ASN A 107 -1.59 -8.54 -7.35
CA ASN A 107 -0.18 -8.33 -7.04
C ASN A 107 0.51 -9.70 -6.84
N PRO A 108 0.82 -10.42 -7.94
CA PRO A 108 1.38 -11.77 -7.87
C PRO A 108 2.80 -11.81 -7.26
N GLU A 109 3.56 -10.73 -7.42
CA GLU A 109 4.92 -10.57 -6.88
C GLU A 109 5.11 -9.15 -6.36
N SER A 110 6.10 -8.92 -5.50
CA SER A 110 6.43 -7.57 -5.02
C SER A 110 6.59 -6.61 -6.19
N THR A 111 5.90 -5.47 -6.16
CA THR A 111 5.92 -4.42 -7.20
C THR A 111 5.47 -4.83 -8.61
N VAL A 112 4.95 -6.05 -8.78
CA VAL A 112 4.37 -6.54 -10.04
C VAL A 112 2.87 -6.56 -9.95
N TYR A 113 2.18 -5.93 -10.90
CA TYR A 113 0.73 -5.80 -10.91
C TYR A 113 0.16 -6.29 -12.24
N VAL A 114 -0.95 -7.02 -12.18
CA VAL A 114 -1.62 -7.55 -13.37
C VAL A 114 -3.10 -7.21 -13.30
N ARG A 115 -3.63 -6.60 -14.36
CA ARG A 115 -5.07 -6.33 -14.46
C ARG A 115 -5.80 -7.61 -14.79
N GLU A 116 -6.73 -8.01 -13.93
CA GLU A 116 -7.56 -9.19 -14.12
C GLU A 116 -9.02 -8.76 -14.27
N GLN A 117 -9.70 -9.29 -15.30
CA GLN A 117 -11.13 -9.07 -15.46
C GLN A 117 -11.88 -9.85 -14.40
N VAL A 118 -12.86 -9.21 -13.77
CA VAL A 118 -13.71 -9.83 -12.76
C VAL A 118 -15.17 -9.78 -13.18
N THR A 119 -15.98 -10.60 -12.52
CA THR A 119 -17.43 -10.57 -12.67
C THR A 119 -18.04 -10.26 -11.31
N VAL A 120 -18.64 -9.07 -11.20
CA VAL A 120 -19.37 -8.64 -10.02
C VAL A 120 -20.71 -9.37 -9.96
N ASP A 121 -20.96 -10.07 -8.86
CA ASP A 121 -22.27 -10.64 -8.55
C ASP A 121 -23.14 -9.62 -7.81
N SER A 122 -22.58 -8.96 -6.80
CA SER A 122 -23.29 -7.95 -6.02
C SER A 122 -22.33 -7.01 -5.30
N ILE A 123 -22.82 -5.84 -4.92
CA ILE A 123 -22.09 -4.85 -4.13
C ILE A 123 -22.92 -4.56 -2.89
N ASP A 124 -22.30 -4.66 -1.73
CA ASP A 124 -22.90 -4.30 -0.44
C ASP A 124 -21.97 -3.29 0.27
N ARG A 125 -22.39 -2.02 0.28
CA ARG A 125 -21.64 -0.90 0.85
C ARG A 125 -20.21 -0.81 0.32
N ASP A 126 -19.24 -1.21 1.13
CA ASP A 126 -17.80 -1.17 0.87
C ASP A 126 -17.24 -2.50 0.36
N ALA A 127 -18.07 -3.54 0.24
CA ALA A 127 -17.69 -4.86 -0.22
C ALA A 127 -18.27 -5.18 -1.61
N VAL A 128 -17.45 -5.78 -2.45
CA VAL A 128 -17.82 -6.30 -3.77
C VAL A 128 -17.72 -7.82 -3.72
N ILE A 129 -18.81 -8.48 -4.05
CA ILE A 129 -18.89 -9.94 -4.17
C ILE A 129 -18.64 -10.30 -5.63
N LEU A 130 -17.58 -11.07 -5.87
CA LEU A 130 -17.19 -11.59 -7.18
C LEU A 130 -17.63 -13.06 -7.29
N SER A 131 -17.95 -13.50 -8.52
CA SER A 131 -18.52 -14.84 -8.72
C SER A 131 -17.53 -15.99 -8.51
N ALA A 132 -16.24 -15.81 -8.77
CA ALA A 132 -15.22 -16.85 -8.56
C ALA A 132 -13.75 -16.35 -8.54
N SER A 133 -13.40 -15.44 -9.46
CA SER A 133 -12.01 -14.97 -9.65
C SER A 133 -11.85 -13.50 -9.28
N PRO A 134 -10.70 -13.09 -8.74
CA PRO A 134 -9.53 -13.93 -8.41
C PRO A 134 -9.75 -14.75 -7.12
N ARG A 135 -8.91 -15.79 -6.91
CA ARG A 135 -9.01 -16.69 -5.75
C ARG A 135 -8.82 -15.96 -4.42
N SER A 136 -9.41 -16.50 -3.36
CA SER A 136 -9.14 -16.04 -2.00
C SER A 136 -7.64 -16.19 -1.66
N GLY A 137 -7.12 -15.26 -0.87
CA GLY A 137 -5.69 -15.16 -0.54
C GLY A 137 -4.87 -14.39 -1.58
N THR A 138 -5.34 -14.22 -2.82
CA THR A 138 -4.68 -13.38 -3.82
C THR A 138 -4.56 -11.94 -3.29
N ALA A 139 -3.41 -11.31 -3.44
CA ALA A 139 -3.24 -9.90 -3.14
C ALA A 139 -3.87 -9.05 -4.25
N VAL A 140 -4.73 -8.11 -3.87
CA VAL A 140 -5.40 -7.17 -4.78
C VAL A 140 -5.12 -5.74 -4.34
N VAL A 141 -4.91 -4.83 -5.29
CA VAL A 141 -4.68 -3.42 -5.02
C VAL A 141 -5.96 -2.76 -4.53
N SER A 142 -5.94 -2.20 -3.32
CA SER A 142 -7.08 -1.51 -2.68
C SER A 142 -6.90 0.01 -2.59
N VAL A 143 -5.68 0.51 -2.77
CA VAL A 143 -5.34 1.93 -2.95
C VAL A 143 -4.33 2.00 -4.08
N GLY A 144 -4.49 2.96 -5.00
CA GLY A 144 -3.58 3.08 -6.13
C GLY A 144 -4.03 2.39 -7.43
N ALA A 145 -5.25 1.83 -7.47
CA ALA A 145 -5.72 1.07 -8.62
C ALA A 145 -5.90 1.94 -9.88
N ILE A 146 -6.35 3.19 -9.71
CA ILE A 146 -6.54 4.15 -10.81
C ILE A 146 -5.19 4.62 -11.34
N GLU A 147 -4.19 4.77 -10.47
CA GLU A 147 -2.82 5.13 -10.80
C GLU A 147 -2.20 4.06 -11.71
N LEU A 148 -2.36 2.78 -11.35
CA LEU A 148 -1.94 1.66 -12.20
C LEU A 148 -2.68 1.64 -13.54
N TYR A 149 -3.98 1.95 -13.54
CA TYR A 149 -4.76 2.04 -14.78
C TYR A 149 -4.27 3.16 -15.70
N GLY A 150 -4.00 4.34 -15.16
CA GLY A 150 -3.43 5.46 -15.89
C GLY A 150 -2.02 5.15 -16.44
N LEU A 151 -1.24 4.32 -15.73
CA LEU A 151 0.05 3.83 -16.24
C LEU A 151 -0.14 2.85 -17.41
N GLU A 152 -1.06 1.89 -17.31
CA GLU A 152 -1.28 0.87 -18.35
C GLU A 152 -1.74 1.48 -19.69
N PHE A 153 -2.61 2.49 -19.64
CA PHE A 153 -3.23 3.06 -20.84
C PHE A 153 -2.73 4.44 -21.23
N GLY A 154 -1.99 5.12 -20.34
CA GLY A 154 -1.64 6.53 -20.47
C GLY A 154 -2.82 7.46 -20.16
N ILE A 155 -2.51 8.74 -19.97
CA ILE A 155 -3.51 9.81 -19.86
C ILE A 155 -3.65 10.52 -21.22
N GLY A 156 -4.86 10.53 -21.80
CA GLY A 156 -5.24 11.41 -22.91
C GLY A 156 -4.67 11.07 -24.30
N LYS A 157 -4.90 9.85 -24.81
CA LYS A 157 -4.77 9.56 -26.24
C LYS A 157 -6.13 9.56 -26.93
#